data_AF-A0A1C5VYE5-F1
#
_entry.id   AF-A0A1C5VYE5-F1
#
_cell.length_a   1.000
_cell.length_b   1.000
_cell.length_c   1.000
_cell.angle_alpha   90.00
_cell.angle_beta   90.00
_cell.angle_gamma   90.00
#
_symmetry.space_group_name_H-M   'P 1'
#
loop_
_entity.id
_entity.type
_entity.pdbx_description
1 polymer ?
#
loop_
_entity_poly.entity_id
_entity_poly.type
_entity_poly.pdbx_seq_one_letter_code
_entity_poly.pdbx_strand_id
1 'polypeptide(L)'
;MANGTQITLKPGYYLVSYHVSVYLRSAGFMQVTPSYNGAPHLELGIYSRTSEASTVGGSNTIVISVPSDTNFTLTYNSNAMSVEGAATVSVVKLQA
;
A
#
# COMPACT_ATOMS: atom_id res chain seq x y z
N MET A 1 2.76 -9.93 20.24
CA MET A 1 3.19 -10.64 19.01
C MET A 1 3.29 -9.61 17.90
N ALA A 2 4.39 -9.57 17.14
CA ALA A 2 4.51 -8.66 16.00
C ALA A 2 3.55 -9.10 14.90
N ASN A 3 2.58 -8.25 14.54
CA ASN A 3 1.70 -8.50 13.41
C ASN A 3 2.43 -8.06 12.13
N GLY A 4 2.91 -9.02 11.33
CA GLY A 4 3.67 -8.76 10.10
C GLY A 4 2.88 -8.11 8.95
N THR A 5 1.61 -7.79 9.17
CA THR A 5 0.73 -7.15 8.17
C THR A 5 0.48 -5.66 8.41
N GLN A 6 1.08 -5.08 9.46
CA GLN A 6 0.87 -3.69 9.83
C GLN A 6 2.14 -3.03 10.38
N ILE A 7 2.25 -1.72 10.20
CA ILE A 7 3.30 -0.88 10.80
C ILE A 7 2.64 0.05 11.80
N THR A 8 2.96 -0.08 13.09
CA THR A 8 2.43 0.82 14.12
C THR A 8 3.22 2.13 14.14
N LEU A 9 2.52 3.25 14.03
CA LEU A 9 3.07 4.61 14.04
C LEU A 9 2.64 5.34 15.31
N LYS A 10 3.59 6.05 15.93
CA LYS A 10 3.35 6.97 17.04
C LYS A 10 3.02 8.37 16.50
N PRO A 11 2.55 9.31 17.33
CA PRO A 11 2.30 10.67 16.88
C PRO A 11 3.53 11.32 16.20
N GLY A 12 3.26 12.02 15.10
CA GLY A 12 4.26 12.70 14.29
C GLY A 12 3.92 12.77 12.80
N TYR A 13 4.85 13.32 12.02
CA TYR A 13 4.78 13.32 10.56
C TYR A 13 5.68 12.25 9.98
N TYR A 14 5.23 11.58 8.92
CA TYR A 14 5.95 10.50 8.29
C TYR A 14 5.93 10.67 6.77
N LEU A 15 7.08 10.44 6.13
CA LEU A 15 7.16 10.17 4.71
C LEU A 15 7.05 8.66 4.51
N VAL A 16 5.99 8.23 3.85
CA VAL A 16 5.72 6.83 3.54
C VAL A 16 5.82 6.64 2.05
N SER A 17 6.69 5.73 1.62
CA SER A 17 6.80 5.32 0.21
C SER A 17 6.51 3.83 0.11
N TYR A 18 5.76 3.45 -0.90
CA TYR A 18 5.48 2.05 -1.14
C TYR A 18 5.43 1.74 -2.63
N HIS A 19 5.86 0.53 -2.96
CA HIS A 19 5.84 -0.02 -4.30
C HIS A 19 5.28 -1.44 -4.22
N VAL A 20 4.34 -1.77 -5.10
CA VAL A 20 3.72 -3.08 -5.17
C VAL A 20 3.71 -3.54 -6.62
N SER A 21 4.05 -4.80 -6.85
CA SER A 21 3.96 -5.46 -8.15
C SER A 21 3.44 -6.87 -8.00
N VAL A 22 2.75 -7.37 -9.01
CA VAL A 22 2.17 -8.71 -9.03
C VAL A 22 1.93 -9.17 -10.46
N TYR A 23 2.02 -10.47 -10.71
CA TYR A 23 1.60 -11.06 -11.97
C TYR A 23 0.12 -11.47 -11.89
N LEU A 24 -0.71 -10.92 -12.77
CA LEU A 24 -2.10 -11.35 -12.94
C LEU A 24 -2.18 -12.44 -14.01
N ARG A 25 -2.78 -13.59 -13.69
CA ARG A 25 -2.88 -14.74 -14.62
C ARG A 25 -3.91 -14.56 -15.75
N SER A 26 -4.65 -13.46 -15.75
CA SER A 26 -5.65 -13.10 -16.75
C SER A 26 -5.83 -11.59 -16.78
N ALA A 27 -6.60 -11.08 -17.74
CA ALA A 27 -7.10 -9.70 -17.69
C ALA A 27 -7.74 -9.40 -16.33
N GLY A 28 -7.43 -8.24 -15.76
CA GLY A 28 -7.86 -7.88 -14.41
C GLY A 28 -7.27 -6.55 -13.96
N PHE A 29 -7.47 -6.23 -12.69
CA PHE A 29 -6.88 -5.05 -12.07
C PHE A 29 -6.15 -5.42 -10.78
N MET A 30 -5.18 -4.60 -10.43
CA MET A 30 -4.65 -4.48 -9.08
C MET A 30 -5.09 -3.14 -8.50
N GLN A 31 -5.61 -3.18 -7.28
CA GLN A 31 -5.83 -2.01 -6.45
C GLN A 31 -5.09 -2.20 -5.11
N VAL A 32 -4.30 -1.21 -4.72
CA VAL A 32 -3.66 -1.16 -3.39
C VAL A 32 -4.14 0.08 -2.67
N THR A 33 -4.77 -0.09 -1.51
CA THR A 33 -5.34 1.00 -0.72
C THR A 33 -4.58 1.15 0.60
N PRO A 34 -3.88 2.27 0.84
CA PRO A 34 -3.31 2.55 2.14
C PRO A 34 -4.41 2.85 3.17
N SER A 35 -4.17 2.50 4.42
CA SER A 35 -5.04 2.85 5.55
C SER A 35 -4.18 3.35 6.72
N TYR A 36 -4.58 4.46 7.32
CA TYR A 36 -3.98 5.07 8.50
C TYR A 36 -5.01 5.97 9.19
N ASN A 37 -4.77 6.35 10.45
CA ASN A 37 -5.69 7.14 11.27
C ASN A 37 -7.13 6.57 11.31
N GLY A 38 -7.27 5.25 11.21
CA GLY A 38 -8.56 4.56 11.24
C GLY A 38 -9.39 4.63 9.94
N ALA A 39 -8.83 5.15 8.84
CA ALA A 39 -9.54 5.26 7.57
C ALA A 39 -8.73 4.74 6.37
N PRO A 40 -9.38 4.13 5.36
CA PRO A 40 -8.77 3.87 4.07
C PRO A 40 -8.67 5.15 3.22
N HIS A 41 -7.59 5.27 2.46
CA HIS A 41 -7.27 6.43 1.63
C HIS A 41 -7.15 6.00 0.16
N LEU A 42 -8.29 5.92 -0.54
CA LEU A 42 -8.36 5.47 -1.93
C LEU A 42 -7.66 6.44 -2.90
N GLU A 43 -7.76 7.74 -2.60
CA GLU A 43 -7.14 8.84 -3.34
C GLU A 43 -5.61 8.76 -3.37
N LEU A 44 -5.03 8.03 -2.41
CA LEU A 44 -3.60 7.81 -2.31
C LEU A 44 -3.20 6.43 -2.82
N GLY A 45 -4.13 5.58 -3.28
CA GLY A 45 -3.85 4.21 -3.67
C GLY A 45 -3.12 4.04 -5.01
N ILE A 46 -2.81 2.79 -5.33
CA ILE A 46 -2.33 2.37 -6.66
C ILE A 46 -3.48 1.66 -7.37
N TYR A 47 -3.75 2.04 -8.61
CA TYR A 47 -4.65 1.30 -9.51
C TYR A 47 -3.92 1.01 -10.82
N SER A 48 -3.93 -0.25 -11.25
CA SER A 48 -3.37 -0.67 -12.54
C SER A 48 -4.21 -1.80 -13.11
N ARG A 49 -4.47 -1.77 -14.43
CA ARG A 49 -5.34 -2.72 -15.12
C ARG A 49 -4.66 -3.26 -16.36
N THR A 50 -4.83 -4.55 -16.64
CA THR A 50 -4.35 -5.21 -17.85
C THR A 50 -5.48 -5.86 -18.63
N SER A 51 -5.30 -5.95 -19.95
CA SER A 51 -6.21 -6.65 -20.87
C SER A 51 -5.83 -8.12 -21.09
N GLU A 52 -4.72 -8.58 -20.51
CA GLU A 52 -4.21 -9.94 -20.63
C GLU A 52 -3.37 -10.31 -19.40
N ALA A 53 -2.87 -11.55 -19.36
CA ALA A 53 -1.98 -11.99 -18.30
C ALA A 53 -0.65 -11.22 -18.38
N SER A 54 -0.36 -10.43 -17.36
CA SER A 54 0.81 -9.56 -17.34
C SER A 54 1.12 -9.10 -15.91
N THR A 55 2.31 -8.56 -15.73
CA THR A 55 2.72 -7.92 -14.48
C THR A 55 2.09 -6.53 -14.40
N VAL A 56 1.38 -6.27 -13.30
CA VAL A 56 0.94 -4.95 -12.91
C VAL A 56 1.71 -4.48 -11.71
N GLY A 57 1.90 -3.17 -11.62
CA GLY A 57 2.57 -2.58 -10.48
C GLY A 57 2.28 -1.10 -10.38
N GLY A 58 2.81 -0.51 -9.32
CA GLY A 58 2.84 0.93 -9.12
C GLY A 58 3.51 1.28 -7.81
N SER A 59 3.69 2.58 -7.61
CA SER A 59 4.23 3.14 -6.39
C SER A 59 3.51 4.43 -6.04
N ASN A 60 3.56 4.78 -4.76
CA ASN A 60 3.20 6.11 -4.31
C ASN A 60 4.08 6.54 -3.13
N THR A 61 4.19 7.85 -2.94
CA THR A 61 4.91 8.47 -1.83
C THR A 61 4.04 9.57 -1.24
N ILE A 62 3.76 9.47 0.05
CA ILE A 62 2.83 10.35 0.77
C ILE A 62 3.46 10.87 2.05
N VAL A 63 3.11 12.10 2.44
CA VAL A 63 3.37 12.62 3.79
C VAL A 63 2.08 12.51 4.58
N ILE A 64 2.13 11.83 5.74
CA ILE A 64 0.97 11.65 6.62
C ILE A 64 1.20 12.31 7.96
N SER A 65 0.15 12.92 8.50
CA SER A 65 0.09 13.38 9.89
C SER A 65 -0.57 12.31 10.74
N VAL A 66 0.09 11.88 11.82
CA VAL A 66 -0.40 10.88 12.77
C VAL A 66 -0.68 11.60 14.11
N PRO A 67 -1.94 11.90 14.45
CA PRO A 67 -2.28 12.67 15.65
C PRO A 67 -2.29 11.80 16.93
N SER A 68 -2.49 10.50 16.79
CA SER A 68 -2.51 9.49 17.84
C SER A 68 -1.91 8.20 17.31
N ASP A 69 -1.58 7.24 18.17
CA ASP A 69 -1.15 5.92 17.75
C ASP A 69 -2.09 5.33 16.68
N THR A 70 -1.53 4.88 15.57
CA THR A 70 -2.28 4.26 14.47
C THR A 70 -1.50 3.11 13.86
N ASN A 71 -2.19 2.23 13.15
CA ASN A 71 -1.55 1.28 12.25
C ASN A 71 -1.63 1.81 10.82
N PHE A 72 -0.51 1.71 10.11
CA PHE A 72 -0.45 1.83 8.66
C PHE A 72 -0.53 0.43 8.04
N THR A 73 -1.40 0.27 7.04
CA THR A 73 -1.52 -0.97 6.26
C THR A 73 -1.68 -0.65 4.77
N LEU A 74 -1.36 -1.63 3.94
CA LEU A 74 -1.70 -1.65 2.51
C LEU A 74 -2.66 -2.82 2.27
N THR A 75 -3.86 -2.53 1.77
CA THR A 75 -4.83 -3.56 1.38
C THR A 75 -4.77 -3.77 -0.12
N TYR A 76 -4.38 -5.00 -0.52
CA TYR A 76 -4.39 -5.44 -1.90
C TYR A 76 -5.77 -6.00 -2.30
N ASN A 77 -6.25 -5.65 -3.49
CA ASN A 77 -7.44 -6.23 -4.10
C ASN A 77 -7.23 -6.44 -5.61
N SER A 78 -7.78 -7.53 -6.12
CA SER A 78 -7.79 -7.87 -7.54
C SER A 78 -8.97 -8.77 -7.84
N ASN A 79 -9.51 -8.68 -9.06
CA ASN A 79 -10.52 -9.60 -9.58
C ASN A 79 -9.93 -10.77 -10.38
N ALA A 80 -8.61 -10.84 -10.50
CA ALA A 80 -7.88 -11.91 -11.19
C ALA A 80 -6.95 -12.66 -10.23
N MET A 81 -6.66 -13.93 -10.55
CA MET A 81 -5.69 -14.70 -9.77
C MET A 81 -4.31 -14.05 -9.84
N SER A 82 -3.75 -13.81 -8.67
CA SER A 82 -2.54 -13.02 -8.46
C SER A 82 -1.43 -13.92 -7.95
N VAL A 83 -0.27 -13.91 -8.60
CA VAL A 83 0.91 -14.70 -8.22
C VAL A 83 2.18 -13.85 -8.29
N GLU A 84 3.26 -14.32 -7.67
CA GLU A 84 4.58 -13.67 -7.75
C GLU A 84 4.55 -12.21 -7.26
N GLY A 85 3.74 -11.95 -6.23
CA GLY A 85 3.59 -10.62 -5.64
C GLY A 85 4.83 -10.18 -4.85
N ALA A 86 5.16 -8.90 -4.96
CA ALA A 86 6.19 -8.24 -4.16
C ALA A 86 5.68 -6.89 -3.67
N ALA A 87 6.05 -6.52 -2.44
CA ALA A 87 5.76 -5.23 -1.86
C ALA A 87 6.97 -4.71 -1.09
N THR A 88 7.30 -3.45 -1.32
CA THR A 88 8.33 -2.71 -0.58
C THR A 88 7.67 -1.51 0.08
N VAL A 89 7.89 -1.32 1.38
CA VAL A 89 7.39 -0.18 2.15
C VAL A 89 8.54 0.46 2.90
N SER A 90 8.68 1.78 2.77
CA SER A 90 9.60 2.60 3.54
C SER A 90 8.80 3.62 4.35
N VAL A 91 9.14 3.73 5.63
CA VAL A 91 8.52 4.67 6.55
C VAL A 91 9.63 5.45 7.24
N VAL A 92 9.68 6.76 7.00
CA VAL A 92 10.65 7.66 7.61
C VAL A 92 9.89 8.66 8.47
N LYS A 93 10.17 8.67 9.78
CA LYS A 93 9.67 9.72 10.65
C LYS A 93 10.37 11.03 10.30
N LEU A 94 9.60 12.05 9.96
CA LEU A 94 10.12 13.37 9.67
C LEU A 94 10.42 14.08 11.00
N GLN A 95 11.61 14.66 11.09
CA GLN A 95 11.95 15.58 12.16
C GLN A 95 11.73 17.00 11.66
N ALA A 96 11.10 17.82 12.49
CA ALA A 96 11.11 19.27 12.34
C ALA A 96 12.32 19.81 13.12
#